data_AF-A0A9Q1K624-F1
#
_entry.id   AF-A0A9Q1K624-F1
#
_cell.length_a   1.000
_cell.length_b   1.000
_cell.length_c   1.000
_cell.angle_alpha   90.00
_cell.angle_beta   90.00
_cell.angle_gamma   90.00
#
_symmetry.space_group_name_H-M   'P 1'
#
loop_
_entity.id
_entity.type
_entity.pdbx_description
1 polymer ?
#
loop_
_entity_poly.entity_id
_entity_poly.type
_entity_poly.pdbx_seq_one_letter_code
_entity_poly.pdbx_strand_id
1 'polypeptide(L)'
;MAAHIRNQSRRGPPERVTEEPIPLRSAPGTVTNVFLTNIVGYWRNVSILWCKNLMNISFTITVDGMEGDLMSQITCKVELKPWHFWSKKGYKSFEIDVQNHDNENIGHQLEVYWDLRSAKFSGSSPEPCSDYYLALVSDEEIVLLAGDYKKKAYKRIKKRPALVDAILSLKKEVVYAKKSFSTRARFAEGKGEHDVVVESSTTGPKDPEMWISIDGIVLIHVKNLQWKFRGNETVMVNKQPIQVFWDVHAWLFCNPGSGYGLFIFKPGAAEAELERDGSSRSGNSDSSAVINPRRACTRAFRSNGIEKQAKESRGIRFKEDQKEDEEDQDKI
;
A
#
# COMPACT_ATOMS: atom_id res chain seq x y z
N MET A 1 11.25 -36.21 70.96
CA MET A 1 9.80 -36.21 71.28
C MET A 1 9.17 -35.01 70.58
N ALA A 2 8.62 -35.20 69.39
CA ALA A 2 7.91 -34.16 68.64
C ALA A 2 6.88 -34.84 67.72
N ALA A 3 5.70 -34.24 67.65
CA ALA A 3 4.44 -34.86 67.25
C ALA A 3 4.12 -34.71 65.74
N HIS A 4 3.26 -35.63 65.28
CA HIS A 4 2.14 -35.44 64.34
C HIS A 4 2.34 -34.73 62.98
N ILE A 5 1.93 -35.40 61.88
CA ILE A 5 0.66 -35.12 61.15
C ILE A 5 0.50 -36.12 60.00
N ARG A 6 -0.67 -36.76 59.97
CA ARG A 6 -1.21 -37.57 58.88
C ARG A 6 -1.93 -36.62 57.92
N ASN A 7 -1.63 -36.64 56.63
CA ASN A 7 -2.48 -36.00 55.62
C ASN A 7 -2.84 -37.00 54.52
N GLN A 8 -4.13 -37.35 54.46
CA GLN A 8 -4.74 -38.09 53.36
C GLN A 8 -5.25 -37.10 52.30
N SER A 9 -4.93 -37.44 51.05
CA SER A 9 -5.73 -37.37 49.82
C SER A 9 -6.55 -36.12 49.49
N ARG A 10 -6.26 -35.54 48.31
CA ARG A 10 -7.27 -35.24 47.27
C ARG A 10 -6.56 -34.98 45.93
N ARG A 11 -6.53 -35.98 45.04
CA ARG A 11 -6.23 -35.75 43.61
C ARG A 11 -7.53 -35.29 42.94
N GLY A 12 -7.57 -34.04 42.48
CA GLY A 12 -8.59 -33.57 41.54
C GLY A 12 -8.31 -34.09 40.11
N PRO A 13 -9.31 -34.11 39.22
CA PRO A 13 -9.14 -34.59 37.85
C PRO A 13 -8.32 -33.58 37.01
N PRO A 14 -7.65 -34.03 35.93
CA PRO A 14 -6.84 -33.15 35.09
C PRO A 14 -7.75 -32.20 34.32
N GLU A 15 -7.57 -30.90 34.56
CA GLU A 15 -8.24 -29.82 33.84
C GLU A 15 -7.76 -29.83 32.38
N ARG A 16 -8.66 -30.21 31.46
CA ARG A 16 -8.43 -30.06 30.02
C ARG A 16 -8.47 -28.57 29.72
N VAL A 17 -7.31 -27.97 29.48
CA VAL A 17 -7.17 -26.64 28.90
C VAL A 17 -7.78 -26.71 27.50
N THR A 18 -9.05 -26.34 27.42
CA THR A 18 -9.73 -26.07 26.16
C THR A 18 -9.27 -24.68 25.76
N GLU A 19 -8.27 -24.59 24.87
CA GLU A 19 -7.95 -23.32 24.21
C GLU A 19 -9.15 -22.93 23.34
N GLU A 20 -10.08 -22.17 23.92
CA GLU A 20 -11.00 -21.38 23.12
C GLU A 20 -10.18 -20.38 22.28
N PRO A 21 -10.51 -20.19 20.99
CA PRO A 21 -9.80 -19.21 20.18
C PRO A 21 -10.10 -17.81 20.72
N ILE A 22 -9.09 -17.20 21.34
CA ILE A 22 -9.10 -15.80 21.73
C ILE A 22 -9.48 -14.99 20.47
N PRO A 23 -10.49 -14.09 20.52
CA PRO A 23 -10.83 -13.24 19.40
C PRO A 23 -9.58 -12.51 18.92
N LEU A 24 -9.28 -12.62 17.62
CA LEU A 24 -8.13 -12.04 16.93
C LEU A 24 -7.93 -10.58 17.34
N ARG A 25 -7.07 -10.31 18.34
CA ARG A 25 -6.74 -8.95 18.73
C ARG A 25 -6.00 -8.30 17.57
N SER A 26 -6.52 -7.16 17.12
CA SER A 26 -6.07 -6.41 15.95
C SER A 26 -4.56 -6.19 15.98
N ALA A 27 -3.82 -6.91 15.14
CA ALA A 27 -2.41 -6.63 14.95
C ALA A 27 -2.26 -5.22 14.35
N PRO A 28 -1.21 -4.47 14.74
CA PRO A 28 -0.94 -3.17 14.15
C PRO A 28 -0.81 -3.33 12.63
N GLY A 29 -1.15 -2.30 11.87
CA GLY A 29 -1.10 -2.36 10.42
C GLY A 29 -1.01 -0.99 9.82
N THR A 30 -0.40 -0.91 8.64
CA THR A 30 -0.31 0.34 7.88
C THR A 30 -0.79 0.15 6.45
N VAL A 31 -1.43 1.18 5.92
CA VAL A 31 -1.83 1.28 4.52
C VAL A 31 -1.37 2.63 4.01
N THR A 32 -0.54 2.64 2.99
CA THR A 32 -0.05 3.85 2.33
C THR A 32 -0.60 3.90 0.92
N ASN A 33 -1.34 4.97 0.62
CA ASN A 33 -1.72 5.32 -0.74
C ASN A 33 -0.86 6.49 -1.22
N VAL A 34 -0.21 6.36 -2.36
CA VAL A 34 0.58 7.42 -2.99
C VAL A 34 -0.18 7.92 -4.20
N PHE A 35 -0.44 9.23 -4.22
CA PHE A 35 -1.14 9.92 -5.30
C PHE A 35 -0.17 10.85 -6.01
N LEU A 36 -0.26 10.91 -7.33
CA LEU A 36 0.36 11.95 -8.13
C LEU A 36 -0.69 13.03 -8.37
N THR A 37 -0.42 14.27 -7.92
CA THR A 37 -1.33 15.40 -8.10
C THR A 37 -0.59 16.68 -8.48
N ASN A 38 -1.28 17.61 -9.13
CA ASN A 38 -0.74 18.92 -9.48
C ASN A 38 -0.97 19.90 -8.32
N ILE A 39 0.13 20.44 -7.78
CA ILE A 39 0.13 21.43 -6.70
C ILE A 39 0.95 22.63 -7.21
N VAL A 40 0.30 23.78 -7.36
CA VAL A 40 0.93 25.03 -7.85
C VAL A 40 1.65 24.83 -9.20
N GLY A 41 1.04 24.08 -10.12
CA GLY A 41 1.61 23.80 -11.44
C GLY A 41 2.60 22.63 -11.48
N TYR A 42 3.05 22.11 -10.33
CA TYR A 42 4.03 21.03 -10.25
C TYR A 42 3.39 19.69 -9.89
N TRP A 43 3.83 18.62 -10.57
CA TRP A 43 3.45 17.26 -10.22
C TRP A 43 4.21 16.78 -8.99
N ARG A 44 3.49 16.47 -7.92
CA ARG A 44 4.06 16.00 -6.65
C ARG A 44 3.41 14.70 -6.21
N ASN A 45 4.17 13.85 -5.53
CA ASN A 45 3.59 12.72 -4.83
C ASN A 45 3.03 13.18 -3.49
N VAL A 46 1.81 12.75 -3.20
CA VAL A 46 1.14 12.93 -1.92
C VAL A 46 0.83 11.56 -1.37
N SER A 47 1.46 11.22 -0.25
CA SER A 47 1.25 9.95 0.44
C SER A 47 0.23 10.13 1.56
N ILE A 48 -0.80 9.29 1.59
CA ILE A 48 -1.72 9.13 2.72
C ILE A 48 -1.37 7.81 3.41
N LEU A 49 -0.76 7.91 4.59
CA LEU A 49 -0.43 6.77 5.45
C LEU A 49 -1.49 6.63 6.54
N TRP A 50 -2.26 5.56 6.50
CA TRP A 50 -3.13 5.10 7.58
C TRP A 50 -2.36 4.17 8.50
N CYS A 51 -2.43 4.42 9.81
CA CYS A 51 -1.82 3.59 10.83
C CYS A 51 -2.86 3.20 11.88
N LYS A 52 -2.94 1.92 12.22
CA LYS A 52 -3.70 1.41 13.36
C LYS A 52 -2.75 0.79 14.36
N ASN A 53 -2.84 1.23 15.60
CA ASN A 53 -2.21 0.57 16.74
C ASN A 53 -3.31 0.06 17.70
N LEU A 54 -2.93 -0.55 18.82
CA LEU A 54 -3.87 -1.20 19.75
C LEU A 54 -4.94 -0.25 20.31
N MET A 55 -4.72 1.07 20.28
CA MET A 55 -5.61 2.04 20.92
C MET A 55 -6.20 3.05 19.93
N ASN A 56 -5.50 3.37 18.84
CA ASN A 56 -5.81 4.50 17.96
C ASN A 56 -5.69 4.14 16.48
N ILE A 57 -6.41 4.90 15.66
CA ILE A 57 -6.18 5.02 14.22
C ILE A 57 -5.63 6.43 13.98
N SER A 58 -4.71 6.57 13.05
CA SER A 58 -4.18 7.87 12.64
C SER A 58 -3.99 7.88 11.14
N PHE A 59 -3.96 9.07 10.57
CA PHE A 59 -3.49 9.25 9.21
C PHE A 59 -2.43 10.35 9.16
N THR A 60 -1.50 10.17 8.24
CA THR A 60 -0.45 11.13 7.95
C THR A 60 -0.47 11.43 6.47
N ILE A 61 -0.44 12.71 6.13
CA ILE A 61 -0.24 13.17 4.77
C ILE A 61 1.21 13.63 4.65
N THR A 62 1.92 13.10 3.68
CA THR A 62 3.27 13.53 3.33
C THR A 62 3.25 14.03 1.89
N VAL A 63 3.77 15.23 1.67
CA VAL A 63 3.93 15.82 0.34
C VAL A 63 5.41 15.82 0.03
N ASP A 64 5.77 15.20 -1.09
CA ASP A 64 7.14 15.19 -1.56
C ASP A 64 7.59 16.62 -1.91
N GLY A 65 8.84 16.90 -1.57
CA GLY A 65 9.54 18.11 -1.98
C GLY A 65 9.74 18.19 -3.50
N MET A 66 10.29 19.30 -3.95
CA MET A 66 10.60 19.50 -5.37
C MET A 66 11.87 18.71 -5.73
N GLU A 67 11.87 18.08 -6.91
CA GLU A 67 12.92 17.21 -7.49
C GLU A 67 14.02 16.65 -6.56
N GLY A 68 13.90 15.36 -6.21
CA GLY A 68 15.04 14.51 -5.82
C GLY A 68 15.60 14.74 -4.41
N ASP A 69 15.20 15.79 -3.71
CA ASP A 69 15.62 16.02 -2.33
C ASP A 69 14.62 15.42 -1.34
N LEU A 70 14.92 14.21 -0.84
CA LEU A 70 14.15 13.61 0.26
C LEU A 70 14.16 14.48 1.54
N MET A 71 15.05 15.47 1.67
CA MET A 71 15.08 16.34 2.85
C MET A 71 13.96 17.39 2.87
N SER A 72 13.29 17.68 1.76
CA SER A 72 12.22 18.70 1.69
C SER A 72 10.80 18.12 1.79
N GLN A 73 10.64 16.89 2.30
CA GLN A 73 9.33 16.31 2.54
C GLN A 73 8.61 17.00 3.71
N ILE A 74 7.36 17.38 3.48
CA ILE A 74 6.54 18.03 4.51
C ILE A 74 5.41 17.10 4.92
N THR A 75 5.26 16.97 6.24
CA THR A 75 4.38 15.97 6.84
C THR A 75 3.33 16.61 7.73
N CYS A 76 2.06 16.34 7.41
CA CYS A 76 0.92 16.66 8.23
C CYS A 76 0.33 15.39 8.85
N LYS A 77 0.61 15.16 10.13
CA LYS A 77 0.03 14.06 10.91
C LYS A 77 -1.24 14.47 11.65
N VAL A 78 -2.25 13.59 11.65
CA VAL A 78 -3.50 13.70 12.40
C VAL A 78 -3.76 12.39 13.16
N GLU A 79 -3.87 12.47 14.48
CA GLU A 79 -4.15 11.33 15.35
C GLU A 79 -5.62 11.31 15.78
N LEU A 80 -6.31 10.18 15.56
CA LEU A 80 -7.69 10.00 15.99
C LEU A 80 -7.68 9.42 17.40
N LYS A 81 -8.01 10.27 18.39
CA LYS A 81 -8.13 9.83 19.78
C LYS A 81 -9.41 9.01 20.00
N PRO A 82 -9.42 8.03 20.92
CA PRO A 82 -10.57 7.15 21.15
C PRO A 82 -11.76 7.86 21.82
N TRP A 83 -11.51 9.01 22.45
CA TRP A 83 -12.46 9.72 23.31
C TRP A 83 -12.68 11.17 22.83
N HIS A 84 -13.97 11.55 22.80
CA HIS A 84 -14.63 12.77 22.29
C HIS A 84 -14.36 13.14 20.82
N PHE A 85 -15.45 13.24 20.05
CA PHE A 85 -15.63 13.36 18.60
C PHE A 85 -14.79 14.41 17.83
N TRP A 86 -13.87 15.10 18.48
CA TRP A 86 -13.21 16.31 18.01
C TRP A 86 -12.04 16.03 17.04
N SER A 87 -11.49 14.80 17.03
CA SER A 87 -10.42 14.42 16.09
C SER A 87 -10.92 13.75 14.81
N LYS A 88 -12.13 13.18 14.81
CA LYS A 88 -12.68 12.45 13.64
C LYS A 88 -13.07 13.35 12.49
N LYS A 89 -13.06 14.67 12.67
CA LYS A 89 -13.38 15.64 11.64
C LYS A 89 -12.66 16.93 11.95
N GLY A 90 -12.04 17.53 10.96
CA GLY A 90 -11.30 18.74 11.18
C GLY A 90 -10.73 19.33 9.92
N TYR A 91 -9.90 20.34 10.15
CA TYR A 91 -9.02 20.91 9.15
C TYR A 91 -7.65 21.14 9.79
N LYS A 92 -6.59 21.13 8.98
CA LYS A 92 -5.23 21.48 9.38
C LYS A 92 -4.51 22.08 8.19
N SER A 93 -3.88 23.22 8.36
CA SER A 93 -3.03 23.83 7.34
C SER A 93 -1.55 23.60 7.66
N PHE A 94 -0.74 23.62 6.61
CA PHE A 94 0.71 23.64 6.66
C PHE A 94 1.26 24.28 5.40
N GLU A 95 2.46 24.81 5.44
CA GLU A 95 3.10 25.42 4.28
C GLU A 95 4.06 24.44 3.60
N ILE A 96 4.21 24.56 2.29
CA ILE A 96 5.23 23.87 1.51
C ILE A 96 6.12 24.87 0.79
N ASP A 97 7.40 24.55 0.64
CA ASP A 97 8.29 25.37 -0.18
C ASP A 97 8.02 25.08 -1.66
N VAL A 98 7.74 26.16 -2.39
CA VAL A 98 7.59 26.16 -3.85
C VAL A 98 8.65 27.09 -4.42
N GLN A 99 9.46 26.55 -5.32
CA GLN A 99 10.47 27.34 -6.00
C GLN A 99 9.82 28.15 -7.13
N ASN A 100 10.04 29.46 -7.12
CA ASN A 100 9.60 30.35 -8.18
C ASN A 100 10.62 30.41 -9.33
N HIS A 101 10.32 31.21 -10.35
CA HIS A 101 11.20 31.43 -11.51
C HIS A 101 12.58 32.01 -11.15
N ASP A 102 12.72 32.63 -9.97
CA ASP A 102 13.94 33.28 -9.50
C ASP A 102 14.76 32.38 -8.54
N ASN A 103 14.44 31.08 -8.48
CA ASN A 103 15.02 30.09 -7.56
C ASN A 103 14.81 30.39 -6.07
N GLU A 104 13.88 31.27 -5.72
CA GLU A 104 13.51 31.58 -4.34
C GLU A 104 12.43 30.61 -3.85
N ASN A 105 12.56 30.15 -2.61
CA ASN A 105 11.54 29.33 -1.95
C ASN A 105 10.46 30.23 -1.38
N ILE A 106 9.26 30.13 -1.92
CA ILE A 106 8.07 30.79 -1.39
C ILE A 106 7.23 29.75 -0.66
N GLY A 107 6.81 30.09 0.57
CA GLY A 107 5.88 29.29 1.34
C GLY A 107 4.50 29.29 0.68
N HIS A 108 4.01 28.11 0.32
CA HIS A 108 2.67 27.91 -0.23
C HIS A 108 1.78 27.17 0.75
N GLN A 109 0.64 27.75 1.10
CA GLN A 109 -0.26 27.15 2.07
C GLN A 109 -1.07 26.00 1.47
N LEU A 110 -1.00 24.84 2.13
CA LEU A 110 -1.87 23.70 1.89
C LEU A 110 -2.84 23.51 3.05
N GLU A 111 -4.04 23.02 2.72
CA GLU A 111 -5.07 22.75 3.71
C GLU A 111 -5.57 21.31 3.57
N VAL A 112 -5.63 20.61 4.70
CA VAL A 112 -6.16 19.26 4.81
C VAL A 112 -7.51 19.32 5.48
N TYR A 113 -8.52 18.71 4.87
CA TYR A 113 -9.85 18.56 5.44
C TYR A 113 -10.20 17.09 5.57
N TRP A 114 -10.85 16.70 6.67
CA TRP A 114 -11.32 15.33 6.84
C TRP A 114 -12.66 15.25 7.57
N ASP A 115 -13.45 14.24 7.22
CA ASP A 115 -14.62 13.79 7.99
C ASP A 115 -14.65 12.26 8.00
N LEU A 116 -14.25 11.69 9.13
CA LEU A 116 -14.17 10.27 9.45
C LEU A 116 -15.22 9.86 10.49
N ARG A 117 -16.21 10.72 10.78
CA ARG A 117 -17.21 10.43 11.83
C ARG A 117 -18.07 9.20 11.53
N SER A 118 -18.36 8.99 10.25
CA SER A 118 -19.17 7.88 9.74
C SER A 118 -18.31 6.77 9.11
N ALA A 119 -16.99 6.93 9.13
CA ALA A 119 -16.05 6.03 8.48
C ALA A 119 -16.26 4.58 8.93
N LYS A 120 -16.42 3.68 7.97
CA LYS A 120 -16.46 2.24 8.20
C LYS A 120 -15.08 1.65 7.97
N PHE A 121 -14.71 0.63 8.73
CA PHE A 121 -13.45 -0.09 8.59
C PHE A 121 -13.75 -1.58 8.41
N SER A 122 -13.03 -2.25 7.52
CA SER A 122 -13.16 -3.68 7.27
C SER A 122 -12.05 -4.46 7.98
N GLY A 123 -12.45 -5.41 8.84
CA GLY A 123 -11.51 -6.31 9.53
C GLY A 123 -10.43 -5.57 10.32
N SER A 124 -9.17 -5.92 10.08
CA SER A 124 -8.01 -5.31 10.73
C SER A 124 -7.46 -4.07 10.02
N SER A 125 -7.97 -3.71 8.83
CA SER A 125 -7.41 -2.62 8.02
C SER A 125 -7.44 -1.26 8.75
N PRO A 126 -6.34 -0.47 8.72
CA PRO A 126 -6.31 0.89 9.23
C PRO A 126 -6.99 1.91 8.30
N GLU A 127 -7.21 1.57 7.04
CA GLU A 127 -7.83 2.44 6.04
C GLU A 127 -9.36 2.34 6.11
N PRO A 128 -10.11 3.47 6.12
CA PRO A 128 -11.56 3.44 5.99
C PRO A 128 -12.01 2.85 4.65
N CYS A 129 -13.01 1.98 4.70
CA CYS A 129 -13.54 1.31 3.53
C CYS A 129 -14.72 2.05 2.87
N SER A 130 -15.45 2.89 3.61
CA SER A 130 -16.55 3.74 3.13
C SER A 130 -16.92 4.85 4.13
N ASP A 131 -17.85 5.71 3.74
CA ASP A 131 -18.48 6.77 4.52
C ASP A 131 -17.54 7.84 5.07
N TYR A 132 -16.56 8.25 4.26
CA TYR A 132 -15.53 9.20 4.67
C TYR A 132 -15.04 10.09 3.53
N TYR A 133 -14.39 11.20 3.90
CA TYR A 133 -13.51 11.90 2.98
C TYR A 133 -12.26 12.42 3.69
N LEU A 134 -11.17 12.51 2.92
CA LEU A 134 -9.95 13.24 3.23
C LEU A 134 -9.57 14.03 1.97
N ALA A 135 -9.40 15.34 2.10
CA ALA A 135 -9.14 16.24 1.00
C ALA A 135 -7.88 17.06 1.27
N LEU A 136 -7.06 17.23 0.24
CA LEU A 136 -5.98 18.21 0.19
C LEU A 136 -6.42 19.34 -0.73
N VAL A 137 -6.24 20.57 -0.28
CA VAL A 137 -6.63 21.79 -0.96
C VAL A 137 -5.39 22.66 -1.15
N SER A 138 -5.29 23.24 -2.34
CA SER A 138 -4.29 24.22 -2.71
C SER A 138 -5.05 25.41 -3.32
N ASP A 139 -4.92 26.60 -2.73
CA ASP A 139 -5.66 27.81 -3.10
C ASP A 139 -7.20 27.62 -3.15
N GLU A 140 -7.78 27.68 -4.35
CA GLU A 140 -9.21 27.53 -4.61
C GLU A 140 -9.59 26.12 -5.10
N GLU A 141 -8.63 25.19 -5.15
CA GLU A 141 -8.79 23.86 -5.74
C GLU A 141 -8.65 22.71 -4.73
N ILE A 142 -9.54 21.71 -4.82
CA ILE A 142 -9.34 20.40 -4.21
C ILE A 142 -8.45 19.57 -5.13
N VAL A 143 -7.16 19.48 -4.79
CA VAL A 143 -6.13 18.79 -5.59
C VAL A 143 -6.06 17.29 -5.33
N LEU A 144 -6.57 16.81 -4.19
CA LEU A 144 -6.70 15.38 -3.89
C LEU A 144 -7.94 15.16 -3.03
N LEU A 145 -8.74 14.14 -3.37
CA LEU A 145 -9.92 13.75 -2.61
C LEU A 145 -10.01 12.21 -2.50
N ALA A 146 -9.69 11.69 -1.32
CA ALA A 146 -9.84 10.28 -0.97
C ALA A 146 -11.18 10.05 -0.25
N GLY A 147 -11.80 8.90 -0.51
CA GLY A 147 -13.10 8.49 0.07
C GLY A 147 -14.31 8.70 -0.86
N ASP A 148 -15.46 8.23 -0.39
CA ASP A 148 -16.73 8.17 -1.11
C ASP A 148 -17.66 9.36 -0.83
N TYR A 149 -17.38 10.16 0.21
CA TYR A 149 -18.15 11.37 0.54
C TYR A 149 -17.81 12.60 -0.31
N LYS A 150 -17.62 12.41 -1.62
CA LYS A 150 -17.21 13.49 -2.54
C LYS A 150 -18.17 14.69 -2.53
N LYS A 151 -19.48 14.45 -2.69
CA LYS A 151 -20.49 15.53 -2.67
C LYS A 151 -20.48 16.32 -1.36
N LYS A 152 -20.29 15.64 -0.23
CA LYS A 152 -20.23 16.26 1.10
C LYS A 152 -18.96 17.09 1.27
N ALA A 153 -17.83 16.62 0.75
CA ALA A 153 -16.57 17.35 0.72
C ALA A 153 -16.72 18.67 -0.03
N TYR A 154 -17.15 18.64 -1.31
CA TYR A 154 -17.32 19.86 -2.11
C TYR A 154 -18.30 20.86 -1.48
N LYS A 155 -19.47 20.39 -0.99
CA LYS A 155 -20.45 21.25 -0.32
C LYS A 155 -19.87 21.97 0.91
N ARG A 156 -18.98 21.29 1.65
CA ARG A 156 -18.47 21.78 2.92
C ARG A 156 -17.23 22.66 2.75
N ILE A 157 -16.30 22.24 1.90
CA ILE A 157 -15.03 22.92 1.67
C ILE A 157 -15.26 24.17 0.79
N LYS A 158 -16.28 24.15 -0.10
CA LYS A 158 -16.64 25.27 -1.00
C LYS A 158 -15.51 25.68 -1.95
N LYS A 159 -14.70 24.71 -2.35
CA LYS A 159 -13.59 24.85 -3.29
C LYS A 159 -13.91 24.03 -4.54
N ARG A 160 -13.40 24.45 -5.69
CA ARG A 160 -13.68 23.75 -6.96
C ARG A 160 -12.80 22.50 -7.08
N PRO A 161 -13.16 21.50 -7.90
CA PRO A 161 -12.24 20.45 -8.30
C PRO A 161 -11.03 21.04 -9.02
N ALA A 162 -9.87 20.41 -8.87
CA ALA A 162 -8.72 20.66 -9.74
C ALA A 162 -9.06 20.31 -11.20
N LEU A 163 -8.35 20.92 -12.14
CA LEU A 163 -8.53 20.63 -13.57
C LEU A 163 -8.12 19.20 -13.95
N VAL A 164 -7.19 18.64 -13.18
CA VAL A 164 -6.70 17.27 -13.34
C VAL A 164 -6.86 16.53 -12.03
N ASP A 165 -7.54 15.39 -12.07
CA ASP A 165 -7.72 14.54 -10.89
C ASP A 165 -6.40 13.92 -10.43
N ALA A 166 -6.27 13.75 -9.11
CA ALA A 166 -5.16 13.01 -8.54
C ALA A 166 -5.16 11.55 -8.99
N ILE A 167 -3.99 11.02 -9.34
CA ILE A 167 -3.81 9.67 -9.86
C ILE A 167 -3.22 8.80 -8.74
N LEU A 168 -3.93 7.77 -8.30
CA LEU A 168 -3.38 6.77 -7.38
C LEU A 168 -2.28 5.97 -8.11
N SER A 169 -1.03 6.16 -7.72
CA SER A 169 0.13 5.51 -8.36
C SER A 169 0.56 4.23 -7.63
N LEU A 170 0.41 4.18 -6.30
CA LEU A 170 0.82 3.04 -5.48
C LEU A 170 -0.10 2.88 -4.28
N LYS A 171 -0.44 1.62 -3.99
CA LYS A 171 -0.97 1.20 -2.69
C LYS A 171 0.01 0.21 -2.07
N LYS A 172 0.44 0.45 -0.83
CA LYS A 172 1.30 -0.43 -0.05
C LYS A 172 0.61 -0.75 1.27
N GLU A 173 0.53 -2.02 1.60
CA GLU A 173 -0.05 -2.46 2.88
C GLU A 173 0.98 -3.29 3.65
N VAL A 174 1.10 -3.03 4.94
CA VAL A 174 1.88 -3.85 5.87
C VAL A 174 0.91 -4.43 6.87
N VAL A 175 0.71 -5.74 6.76
CA VAL A 175 -0.25 -6.48 7.57
C VAL A 175 0.44 -7.64 8.27
N TYR A 176 0.04 -7.87 9.51
CA TYR A 176 0.52 -8.96 10.33
C TYR A 176 -0.59 -10.00 10.40
N ALA A 177 -0.39 -11.12 9.72
CA ALA A 177 -1.33 -12.21 9.62
C ALA A 177 -0.66 -13.54 9.93
N LYS A 178 -1.41 -14.49 10.49
CA LYS A 178 -0.89 -15.84 10.79
C LYS A 178 -1.04 -16.81 9.62
N LYS A 179 -2.19 -16.81 8.94
CA LYS A 179 -2.55 -17.81 7.90
C LYS A 179 -3.18 -17.21 6.65
N SER A 180 -3.92 -16.13 6.79
CA SER A 180 -4.65 -15.49 5.69
C SER A 180 -4.63 -13.98 5.87
N PHE A 181 -4.52 -13.27 4.76
CA PHE A 181 -4.61 -11.81 4.67
C PHE A 181 -5.54 -11.45 3.50
N SER A 182 -6.39 -10.45 3.72
CA SER A 182 -7.27 -9.88 2.71
C SER A 182 -6.99 -8.39 2.55
N THR A 183 -7.03 -7.92 1.30
CA THR A 183 -6.89 -6.52 0.91
C THR A 183 -7.82 -6.18 -0.23
N ARG A 184 -8.06 -4.89 -0.43
CA ARG A 184 -8.81 -4.39 -1.58
C ARG A 184 -7.91 -3.57 -2.49
N ALA A 185 -7.90 -3.92 -3.77
CA ALA A 185 -7.07 -3.28 -4.77
C ALA A 185 -7.89 -2.94 -6.02
N ARG A 186 -7.58 -1.79 -6.64
CA ARG A 186 -8.14 -1.42 -7.94
C ARG A 186 -7.13 -1.77 -9.03
N PHE A 187 -7.53 -2.62 -9.96
CA PHE A 187 -6.66 -3.05 -11.08
C PHE A 187 -6.93 -2.30 -12.39
N ALA A 188 -8.06 -1.60 -12.51
CA ALA A 188 -8.39 -0.82 -13.70
C ALA A 188 -9.11 0.49 -13.32
N GLU A 189 -8.84 1.54 -14.08
CA GLU A 189 -9.48 2.84 -13.91
C GLU A 189 -10.99 2.75 -14.21
N GLY A 190 -11.82 3.42 -13.40
CA GLY A 190 -13.28 3.41 -13.54
C GLY A 190 -13.98 2.12 -13.09
N LYS A 191 -13.25 1.05 -12.77
CA LYS A 191 -13.82 -0.18 -12.18
C LYS A 191 -13.74 -0.16 -10.65
N GLY A 192 -14.57 -0.99 -10.01
CA GLY A 192 -14.59 -1.17 -8.56
C GLY A 192 -13.26 -1.71 -8.00
N GLU A 193 -13.14 -1.70 -6.67
CA GLU A 193 -12.07 -2.45 -6.00
C GLU A 193 -12.40 -3.94 -6.02
N HIS A 194 -11.34 -4.75 -6.12
CA HIS A 194 -11.38 -6.21 -6.04
C HIS A 194 -10.93 -6.66 -4.66
N ASP A 195 -11.58 -7.69 -4.11
CA ASP A 195 -11.12 -8.34 -2.88
C ASP A 195 -10.03 -9.35 -3.23
N VAL A 196 -8.85 -9.19 -2.66
CA VAL A 196 -7.69 -10.05 -2.85
C VAL A 196 -7.41 -10.76 -1.55
N VAL A 197 -7.42 -12.08 -1.57
CA VAL A 197 -7.14 -12.91 -0.39
C VAL A 197 -5.92 -13.77 -0.69
N VAL A 198 -4.93 -13.71 0.20
CA VAL A 198 -3.78 -14.60 0.20
C VAL A 198 -3.91 -15.52 1.40
N GLU A 199 -3.89 -16.82 1.16
CA GLU A 199 -3.96 -17.83 2.20
C GLU A 199 -2.80 -18.81 2.06
N SER A 200 -2.39 -19.40 3.18
CA SER A 200 -1.36 -20.41 3.18
C SER A 200 -1.66 -21.57 4.11
N SER A 201 -1.11 -22.72 3.73
CA SER A 201 -1.01 -23.91 4.56
C SER A 201 0.47 -24.26 4.68
N THR A 202 1.15 -23.68 5.67
CA THR A 202 2.59 -23.90 5.93
C THR A 202 2.85 -24.85 7.10
N THR A 203 1.82 -25.17 7.88
CA THR A 203 1.91 -26.02 9.07
C THR A 203 1.20 -27.34 8.84
N GLY A 204 1.90 -28.47 9.00
CA GLY A 204 1.31 -29.80 8.92
C GLY A 204 2.22 -30.83 8.24
N PRO A 205 1.75 -32.06 8.04
CA PRO A 205 2.52 -33.12 7.38
C PRO A 205 2.60 -32.97 5.86
N LYS A 206 1.83 -32.05 5.27
CA LYS A 206 1.84 -31.76 3.84
C LYS A 206 2.90 -30.71 3.52
N ASP A 207 3.41 -30.76 2.29
CA ASP A 207 4.27 -29.71 1.76
C ASP A 207 3.59 -28.34 1.89
N PRO A 208 4.34 -27.26 2.22
CA PRO A 208 3.79 -25.92 2.27
C PRO A 208 3.14 -25.51 0.95
N GLU A 209 1.96 -24.90 1.02
CA GLU A 209 1.23 -24.37 -0.15
C GLU A 209 0.68 -22.97 0.15
N MET A 210 0.47 -22.19 -0.91
CA MET A 210 -0.28 -20.93 -0.84
C MET A 210 -1.23 -20.77 -2.02
N TRP A 211 -2.27 -19.97 -1.84
CA TRP A 211 -3.17 -19.59 -2.92
C TRP A 211 -3.57 -18.12 -2.82
N ILE A 212 -3.85 -17.55 -3.99
CA ILE A 212 -4.28 -16.15 -4.14
C ILE A 212 -5.62 -16.17 -4.84
N SER A 213 -6.62 -15.62 -4.15
CA SER A 213 -7.98 -15.49 -4.63
C SER A 213 -8.29 -14.02 -4.93
N ILE A 214 -9.02 -13.77 -6.01
CA ILE A 214 -9.55 -12.46 -6.35
C ILE A 214 -11.06 -12.58 -6.53
N ASP A 215 -11.82 -11.76 -5.79
CA ASP A 215 -13.29 -11.80 -5.70
C ASP A 215 -13.85 -13.20 -5.39
N GLY A 216 -13.15 -13.92 -4.51
CA GLY A 216 -13.50 -15.28 -4.10
C GLY A 216 -13.10 -16.40 -5.08
N ILE A 217 -12.51 -16.06 -6.23
CA ILE A 217 -12.04 -17.05 -7.21
C ILE A 217 -10.54 -17.27 -7.00
N VAL A 218 -10.12 -18.52 -6.76
CA VAL A 218 -8.70 -18.89 -6.69
C VAL A 218 -8.09 -18.78 -8.09
N LEU A 219 -7.17 -17.84 -8.28
CA LEU A 219 -6.50 -17.62 -9.56
C LEU A 219 -5.07 -18.17 -9.60
N ILE A 220 -4.41 -18.25 -8.44
CA ILE A 220 -3.04 -18.78 -8.32
C ILE A 220 -3.05 -19.81 -7.19
N HIS A 221 -2.54 -21.02 -7.44
CA HIS A 221 -2.29 -22.04 -6.42
C HIS A 221 -0.86 -22.56 -6.55
N VAL A 222 -0.01 -22.23 -5.59
CA VAL A 222 1.39 -22.63 -5.56
C VAL A 222 1.56 -23.79 -4.59
N LYS A 223 1.70 -25.00 -5.15
CA LYS A 223 2.09 -26.21 -4.41
C LYS A 223 3.60 -26.28 -4.23
N ASN A 224 4.04 -27.02 -3.22
CA ASN A 224 5.46 -27.24 -2.93
C ASN A 224 6.21 -25.92 -2.80
N LEU A 225 5.63 -25.00 -2.02
CA LEU A 225 6.04 -23.60 -1.87
C LEU A 225 7.49 -23.47 -1.36
N GLN A 226 8.02 -24.48 -0.66
CA GLN A 226 9.42 -24.53 -0.26
C GLN A 226 10.42 -24.53 -1.43
N TRP A 227 9.95 -24.86 -2.64
CA TRP A 227 10.75 -24.79 -3.87
C TRP A 227 10.34 -23.63 -4.79
N LYS A 228 9.19 -23.01 -4.51
CA LYS A 228 8.57 -21.94 -5.33
C LYS A 228 8.29 -20.68 -4.52
N PHE A 229 9.09 -20.44 -3.48
CA PHE A 229 8.90 -19.33 -2.54
C PHE A 229 9.15 -17.96 -3.18
N ARG A 230 9.74 -17.89 -4.38
CA ARG A 230 9.82 -16.70 -5.21
C ARG A 230 9.29 -17.04 -6.60
N GLY A 231 8.41 -16.20 -7.12
CA GLY A 231 7.85 -16.43 -8.44
C GLY A 231 6.90 -15.32 -8.89
N ASN A 232 6.34 -15.51 -10.07
CA ASN A 232 5.34 -14.63 -10.63
C ASN A 232 4.41 -15.37 -11.58
N GLU A 233 3.20 -14.85 -11.75
CA GLU A 233 2.19 -15.38 -12.67
C GLU A 233 1.30 -14.24 -13.16
N THR A 234 0.81 -14.34 -14.40
CA THR A 234 -0.14 -13.35 -14.95
C THR A 234 -1.52 -14.00 -15.00
N VAL A 235 -2.49 -13.35 -14.36
CA VAL A 235 -3.90 -13.81 -14.32
C VAL A 235 -4.82 -12.78 -14.95
N MET A 236 -5.99 -13.22 -15.40
CA MET A 236 -7.00 -12.35 -15.99
C MET A 236 -8.12 -12.07 -14.99
N VAL A 237 -8.35 -10.80 -14.67
CA VAL A 237 -9.47 -10.35 -13.83
C VAL A 237 -10.32 -9.40 -14.65
N ASN A 238 -11.56 -9.76 -14.94
CA ASN A 238 -12.47 -8.95 -15.77
C ASN A 238 -11.83 -8.46 -17.09
N LYS A 239 -11.17 -9.39 -17.81
CA LYS A 239 -10.42 -9.16 -19.06
C LYS A 239 -9.20 -8.24 -18.93
N GLN A 240 -8.80 -7.88 -17.71
CA GLN A 240 -7.58 -7.13 -17.45
C GLN A 240 -6.47 -8.10 -17.03
N PRO A 241 -5.31 -8.14 -17.73
CA PRO A 241 -4.16 -8.88 -17.25
C PRO A 241 -3.60 -8.22 -15.99
N ILE A 242 -3.29 -9.04 -14.98
CA ILE A 242 -2.64 -8.65 -13.73
C ILE A 242 -1.44 -9.55 -13.52
N GLN A 243 -0.25 -8.95 -13.47
CA GLN A 243 0.96 -9.66 -13.13
C GLN A 243 1.13 -9.67 -11.61
N VAL A 244 1.16 -10.86 -11.03
CA VAL A 244 1.33 -11.10 -9.61
C VAL A 244 2.74 -11.60 -9.37
N PHE A 245 3.46 -10.99 -8.44
CA PHE A 245 4.77 -11.44 -7.98
C PHE A 245 4.68 -11.80 -6.50
N TRP A 246 5.44 -12.82 -6.09
CA TRP A 246 5.57 -13.18 -4.69
C TRP A 246 7.03 -13.46 -4.30
N ASP A 247 7.36 -13.07 -3.07
CA ASP A 247 8.53 -13.55 -2.33
C ASP A 247 8.08 -13.87 -0.90
N VAL A 248 8.04 -15.15 -0.57
CA VAL A 248 7.63 -15.67 0.74
C VAL A 248 8.77 -16.40 1.45
N HIS A 249 10.00 -16.20 1.00
CA HIS A 249 11.16 -16.87 1.60
C HIS A 249 11.28 -16.56 3.09
N ALA A 250 11.24 -15.27 3.46
CA ALA A 250 11.35 -14.88 4.86
C ALA A 250 10.18 -15.45 5.68
N TRP A 251 8.97 -15.48 5.12
CA TRP A 251 7.80 -16.07 5.79
C TRP A 251 7.95 -17.56 6.12
N LEU A 252 8.60 -18.33 5.25
CA LEU A 252 8.75 -19.79 5.42
C LEU A 252 9.93 -20.21 6.29
N PHE A 253 11.07 -19.53 6.13
CA PHE A 253 12.35 -20.02 6.66
C PHE A 253 12.91 -19.19 7.82
N CYS A 254 12.37 -18.00 8.07
CA CYS A 254 12.74 -17.22 9.27
C CYS A 254 11.94 -17.68 10.49
N ASN A 255 12.40 -17.27 11.67
CA ASN A 255 11.72 -17.55 12.93
C ASN A 255 10.24 -17.10 12.87
N PRO A 256 9.31 -17.90 13.42
CA PRO A 256 7.90 -17.54 13.46
C PRO A 256 7.69 -16.13 14.02
N GLY A 257 7.06 -15.26 13.23
CA GLY A 257 6.77 -13.87 13.61
C GLY A 257 7.83 -12.83 13.22
N SER A 258 8.98 -13.21 12.66
CA SER A 258 9.98 -12.26 12.13
C SER A 258 10.02 -12.18 10.60
N GLY A 259 9.53 -13.21 9.92
CA GLY A 259 9.44 -13.28 8.46
C GLY A 259 8.24 -12.55 7.87
N TYR A 260 8.36 -12.09 6.62
CA TYR A 260 7.25 -11.50 5.85
C TYR A 260 7.09 -12.18 4.49
N GLY A 261 5.87 -12.12 3.96
CA GLY A 261 5.58 -12.41 2.56
C GLY A 261 5.37 -11.10 1.81
N LEU A 262 6.03 -10.93 0.67
CA LEU A 262 5.85 -9.81 -0.23
C LEU A 262 5.00 -10.26 -1.42
N PHE A 263 3.93 -9.52 -1.68
CA PHE A 263 3.06 -9.72 -2.84
C PHE A 263 2.95 -8.40 -3.60
N ILE A 264 3.13 -8.44 -4.92
CA ILE A 264 3.02 -7.27 -5.78
C ILE A 264 2.03 -7.58 -6.88
N PHE A 265 0.99 -6.76 -7.00
CA PHE A 265 -0.01 -6.84 -8.05
C PHE A 265 0.21 -5.67 -9.01
N LYS A 266 0.56 -5.98 -10.27
CA LYS A 266 0.78 -4.97 -11.31
C LYS A 266 -0.28 -5.14 -12.39
N PRO A 267 -1.18 -4.17 -12.57
CA PRO A 267 -2.04 -4.14 -13.74
C PRO A 267 -1.19 -4.11 -15.02
N GLY A 268 -1.47 -5.01 -15.96
CA GLY A 268 -0.89 -4.97 -17.30
C GLY A 268 -1.50 -3.84 -18.14
N ALA A 269 -0.89 -3.51 -19.29
CA ALA A 269 -1.60 -2.71 -20.27
C ALA A 269 -2.77 -3.55 -20.81
N ALA A 270 -4.00 -3.01 -20.78
CA ALA A 270 -5.06 -3.58 -21.60
C ALA A 270 -4.61 -3.50 -23.07
N GLU A 271 -4.73 -4.60 -23.81
CA GLU A 271 -4.64 -4.52 -25.26
C GLU A 271 -5.76 -3.59 -25.70
N ALA A 272 -5.40 -2.39 -26.16
CA ALA A 272 -6.37 -1.53 -26.80
C ALA A 272 -6.83 -2.31 -28.04
N GLU A 273 -8.10 -2.72 -28.04
CA GLU A 273 -8.78 -3.14 -29.26
C GLU A 273 -8.69 -1.94 -30.23
N LEU A 274 -7.66 -1.95 -31.07
CA LEU A 274 -7.53 -1.05 -32.20
C LEU A 274 -8.59 -1.51 -33.20
N GLU A 275 -9.82 -1.02 -32.99
CA GLU A 275 -10.83 -0.97 -34.03
C GLU A 275 -10.16 -0.35 -35.26
N ARG A 276 -10.01 -1.19 -36.29
CA ARG A 276 -9.60 -0.79 -37.62
C ARG A 276 -10.66 0.19 -38.10
N ASP A 277 -10.27 1.43 -38.37
CA ASP A 277 -10.92 2.12 -39.46
C ASP A 277 -9.96 2.95 -40.29
N GLY A 278 -10.13 2.82 -41.59
CA GLY A 278 -9.18 3.21 -42.61
C GLY A 278 -9.11 4.72 -42.83
N SER A 279 -7.87 5.19 -43.05
CA SER A 279 -7.46 6.25 -43.98
C SER A 279 -8.50 7.33 -44.39
N SER A 280 -8.24 8.57 -43.98
CA SER A 280 -8.00 9.67 -44.94
C SER A 280 -7.39 10.94 -44.31
N ARG A 281 -6.15 11.23 -44.73
CA ARG A 281 -5.47 12.51 -45.04
C ARG A 281 -5.82 13.86 -44.35
N SER A 282 -4.70 14.50 -43.99
CA SER A 282 -4.27 15.91 -44.14
C SER A 282 -4.53 16.93 -43.01
N GLY A 283 -3.44 17.57 -42.57
CA GLY A 283 -3.37 19.03 -42.52
C GLY A 283 -3.11 19.73 -41.18
N ASN A 284 -1.83 19.92 -40.87
CA ASN A 284 -1.20 21.10 -40.22
C ASN A 284 -1.35 21.40 -38.71
N SER A 285 -0.16 21.48 -38.07
CA SER A 285 0.33 22.32 -36.95
C SER A 285 -0.65 22.87 -35.89
N ASP A 286 -0.42 22.49 -34.63
CA ASP A 286 0.10 23.43 -33.62
C ASP A 286 0.66 22.72 -32.39
N SER A 287 1.77 23.27 -31.90
CA SER A 287 2.52 22.83 -30.73
C SER A 287 1.74 23.08 -29.44
N SER A 288 1.33 22.01 -28.79
CA SER A 288 1.26 21.93 -27.33
C SER A 288 1.72 20.54 -26.94
N ALA A 289 2.87 20.45 -26.27
CA ALA A 289 3.32 19.20 -25.68
C ALA A 289 2.40 18.90 -24.49
N VAL A 290 1.23 18.33 -24.77
CA VAL A 290 0.39 17.68 -23.77
C VAL A 290 1.25 16.55 -23.21
N ILE A 291 1.84 16.78 -22.04
CA ILE A 291 2.58 15.76 -21.31
C ILE A 291 1.57 14.65 -21.02
N ASN A 292 1.66 13.57 -21.78
CA ASN A 292 0.83 12.40 -21.56
C ASN A 292 1.08 11.94 -20.12
N PRO A 293 0.07 11.92 -19.23
CA PRO A 293 0.25 11.60 -17.82
C PRO A 293 0.88 10.21 -17.64
N ARG A 294 0.70 9.29 -18.61
CA ARG A 294 1.41 8.00 -18.63
C ARG A 294 2.93 8.14 -18.77
N ARG A 295 3.42 9.07 -19.60
CA ARG A 295 4.86 9.35 -19.76
C ARG A 295 5.45 10.05 -18.55
N ALA A 296 4.72 10.99 -17.94
CA ALA A 296 5.13 11.61 -16.66
C ALA A 296 5.23 10.58 -15.54
N CYS A 297 4.24 9.69 -15.44
CA CYS A 297 4.21 8.59 -14.48
C CYS A 297 5.41 7.64 -14.68
N THR A 298 5.70 7.24 -15.92
CA THR A 298 6.85 6.38 -16.24
C THR A 298 8.19 7.03 -15.88
N ARG A 299 8.31 8.36 -16.05
CA ARG A 299 9.51 9.13 -15.71
C ARG A 299 9.66 9.31 -14.19
N ALA A 300 8.56 9.51 -13.46
CA ALA A 300 8.51 9.56 -11.99
C ALA A 300 8.82 8.19 -11.33
N PHE A 301 8.39 7.09 -11.95
CA PHE A 301 8.75 5.73 -11.51
C PHE A 301 10.26 5.45 -11.64
N ARG A 302 10.93 6.02 -12.66
CA ARG A 302 12.38 5.92 -12.81
C ARG A 302 13.15 6.81 -11.82
N SER A 303 12.62 7.99 -11.47
CA SER A 303 13.26 8.89 -10.50
C SER A 303 13.15 8.38 -9.06
N ASN A 304 12.08 7.66 -8.71
CA ASN A 304 11.80 7.22 -7.34
C ASN A 304 12.43 5.87 -6.93
N GLY A 305 13.71 5.65 -7.28
CA GLY A 305 14.63 4.74 -6.55
C GLY A 305 14.39 3.22 -6.61
N ILE A 306 13.26 2.71 -7.08
CA ILE A 306 12.98 1.26 -7.08
C ILE A 306 13.80 0.52 -8.16
N GLU A 307 14.07 1.15 -9.31
CA GLU A 307 14.97 0.57 -10.33
C GLU A 307 16.43 0.51 -9.84
N LYS A 308 16.83 1.38 -8.90
CA LYS A 308 18.16 1.32 -8.25
C LYS A 308 18.24 0.11 -7.33
N GLN A 309 17.23 -0.16 -6.49
CA GLN A 309 17.24 -1.35 -5.62
C GLN A 309 17.27 -2.67 -6.40
N ALA A 310 16.64 -2.73 -7.58
CA ALA A 310 16.71 -3.90 -8.47
C ALA A 310 18.05 -4.05 -9.22
N LYS A 311 18.78 -2.95 -9.46
CA LYS A 311 20.13 -2.97 -10.03
C LYS A 311 21.21 -3.23 -8.98
N GLU A 312 21.03 -2.74 -7.76
CA GLU A 312 21.94 -2.94 -6.63
C GLU A 312 21.91 -4.41 -6.17
N SER A 313 20.73 -5.04 -6.15
CA SER A 313 20.61 -6.49 -5.91
C SER A 313 21.13 -7.36 -7.06
N ARG A 314 21.24 -6.83 -8.30
CA ARG A 314 22.01 -7.48 -9.38
C ARG A 314 23.52 -7.29 -9.20
N GLY A 315 23.96 -6.11 -8.76
CA GLY A 315 25.38 -5.79 -8.54
C GLY A 315 26.02 -6.50 -7.35
N ILE A 316 25.22 -6.82 -6.31
CA ILE A 316 25.64 -7.64 -5.17
C ILE A 316 25.87 -9.09 -5.61
N ARG A 317 24.95 -9.66 -6.41
CA ARG A 317 25.09 -11.02 -6.96
C ARG A 317 26.37 -11.20 -7.80
N PHE A 318 26.71 -10.23 -8.66
CA PHE A 318 27.95 -10.30 -9.46
C PHE A 318 29.25 -10.21 -8.64
N LYS A 319 29.22 -9.63 -7.43
CA LYS A 319 30.39 -9.55 -6.55
C LYS A 319 30.53 -10.74 -5.60
N GLU A 320 29.43 -11.41 -5.26
CA GLU A 320 29.46 -12.66 -4.49
C GLU A 320 29.90 -13.83 -5.37
N ASP A 321 29.39 -13.93 -6.61
CA ASP A 321 29.78 -15.01 -7.54
C ASP A 321 31.28 -14.95 -7.91
N GLN A 322 31.87 -13.75 -8.03
CA GLN A 322 33.32 -13.61 -8.31
C GLN A 322 34.22 -13.95 -7.11
N LYS A 323 33.67 -13.96 -5.89
CA LYS A 323 34.45 -14.23 -4.68
C LYS A 323 34.47 -15.73 -4.35
N GLU A 324 33.43 -16.47 -4.73
CA GLU A 324 33.40 -17.94 -4.62
C GLU A 324 34.33 -18.61 -5.64
N ASP A 325 34.50 -18.05 -6.85
CA ASP A 325 35.41 -18.59 -7.87
C ASP A 325 36.91 -18.39 -7.55
N GLU A 326 37.27 -17.43 -6.68
CA GLU A 326 38.66 -17.18 -6.25
C GLU A 326 39.09 -18.07 -5.06
N GLU A 327 38.15 -18.57 -4.25
CA GLU A 327 38.45 -19.38 -3.06
C GLU A 327 38.70 -20.87 -3.38
N ASP A 328 38.30 -21.33 -4.57
CA ASP A 328 38.47 -22.72 -5.03
C ASP A 328 39.76 -22.96 -5.85
N GLN A 329 40.58 -21.93 -6.10
CA GLN A 329 41.87 -22.08 -6.83
C GLN A 329 43.09 -22.29 -5.92
N ASP A 330 42.97 -22.18 -4.60
CA ASP A 330 44.09 -22.33 -3.66
C ASP A 330 44.14 -23.70 -2.93
N LYS A 331 43.45 -24.71 -3.47
CA LYS A 331 43.52 -26.10 -2.97
C LYS A 331 43.73 -27.12 -4.10
N ILE A 332 44.89 -27.09 -4.75
CA ILE A 332 45.50 -28.27 -5.40
C ILE A 332 46.99 -28.32 -5.10
#